data_AF-A0A7C1QW29-F1
#
_entry.id   AF-A0A7C1QW29-F1
#
_cell.length_a   1.000
_cell.length_b   1.000
_cell.length_c   1.000
_cell.angle_alpha   90.00
_cell.angle_beta   90.00
_cell.angle_gamma   90.00
#
_symmetry.space_group_name_H-M   'P 1'
#
loop_
_entity.id
_entity.type
_entity.pdbx_description
1 polymer ?
#
loop_
_entity_poly.entity_id
_entity_poly.type
_entity_poly.pdbx_seq_one_letter_code
_entity_poly.pdbx_strand_id
1 'polypeptide(L)'
;MKLKLHRIIEGLRSEKAYYTSLLRLIQRITKWAIIILAILIGISGLLYFEWYALLFGDFFLFDWHIDYNLLLLLFLIIHIGIGAKFYLTRKKINHWSLNLLIFLVSSSLMITVGVVNIPPGRQSFDVRIGNELYNFDPVKDQIQINSSRPDVFQPGSFSLFDVLLYLNSTGEVNITYHFDASMNTYIIDTLNGEVNWWYYAYYSGGSLEPNAVRIDFYPWKPETTLIMLQAEQSLIDDMYSTFQEEVSNLAATNGTVIVPVVTINGRTFNQEFYNISVSVHNLRNDTFQNGVITAMDIVMSLGDLGHITYELNWYESFRGAYYVHSYFVEKINDDETIGRCGFLYEVGDNDFKYPGPNYIFLASDERVIISPEYLRFFWDCL
;
A
#
# COMPACT_ATOMS: atom_id res chain seq x y z
N MET A 1 -19.40 -13.79 71.78
CA MET A 1 -18.28 -13.80 70.80
C MET A 1 -18.49 -14.78 69.63
N LYS A 2 -18.91 -16.04 69.85
CA LYS A 2 -19.12 -17.04 68.78
C LYS A 2 -20.14 -16.64 67.68
N LEU A 3 -21.24 -15.98 68.03
CA LEU A 3 -22.28 -15.54 67.08
C LEU A 3 -21.82 -14.44 66.10
N LYS A 4 -20.90 -13.56 66.52
CA LYS A 4 -20.37 -12.47 65.69
C LYS A 4 -19.36 -13.01 64.65
N LEU A 5 -18.59 -14.03 65.03
CA LEU A 5 -17.65 -14.72 64.15
C LEU A 5 -18.37 -15.55 63.08
N HIS A 6 -19.49 -16.19 63.42
CA HIS A 6 -20.28 -16.98 62.47
C HIS A 6 -20.85 -16.13 61.32
N ARG A 7 -21.44 -14.96 61.62
CA ARG A 7 -21.95 -14.03 60.59
C ARG A 7 -20.85 -13.48 59.66
N ILE A 8 -19.66 -13.19 60.20
CA ILE A 8 -18.52 -12.74 59.39
C ILE A 8 -18.05 -13.86 58.46
N ILE A 9 -18.00 -15.10 58.94
CA ILE A 9 -17.63 -16.27 58.13
C ILE A 9 -18.67 -16.54 57.03
N GLU A 10 -19.97 -16.43 57.33
CA GLU A 10 -21.02 -16.59 56.32
C GLU A 10 -21.01 -15.48 55.26
N GLY A 11 -20.76 -14.22 55.65
CA GLY A 11 -20.60 -13.11 54.71
C GLY A 11 -19.37 -13.25 53.82
N LEU A 12 -18.21 -13.64 54.37
CA LEU A 12 -17.02 -13.92 53.57
C LEU A 12 -17.20 -15.14 52.65
N ARG A 13 -18.00 -16.12 53.06
CA ARG A 13 -18.31 -17.30 52.26
C ARG A 13 -19.27 -16.98 51.12
N SER A 14 -20.23 -16.08 51.31
CA SER A 14 -21.13 -15.61 50.25
C SER A 14 -20.37 -14.75 49.23
N GLU A 15 -19.49 -13.86 49.67
CA GLU A 15 -18.64 -13.06 48.79
C GLU A 15 -17.68 -13.91 47.95
N LYS A 16 -17.02 -14.90 48.58
CA LYS A 16 -16.11 -15.82 47.88
C LYS A 16 -16.85 -16.69 46.86
N ALA A 17 -18.05 -17.16 47.21
CA ALA A 17 -18.90 -17.92 46.30
C ALA A 17 -19.39 -17.07 45.13
N TYR A 18 -19.77 -15.82 45.38
CA TYR A 18 -20.15 -14.85 44.37
C TYR A 18 -19.00 -14.59 43.40
N TYR A 19 -17.81 -14.25 43.92
CA TYR A 19 -16.63 -13.96 43.09
C TYR A 19 -16.19 -15.17 42.25
N THR A 20 -16.24 -16.38 42.81
CA THR A 20 -15.95 -17.61 42.06
C THR A 20 -16.96 -17.83 40.93
N SER A 21 -18.24 -17.56 41.18
CA SER A 21 -19.30 -17.69 40.18
C SER A 21 -19.15 -16.65 39.07
N LEU A 22 -18.83 -15.40 39.43
CA LEU A 22 -18.55 -14.33 38.48
C LEU A 22 -17.36 -14.66 37.57
N LEU A 23 -16.24 -15.14 38.13
CA LEU A 23 -15.08 -15.54 37.31
C LEU A 23 -15.40 -16.70 36.35
N ARG A 24 -16.22 -17.66 36.76
CA ARG A 24 -16.68 -18.74 35.87
C ARG A 24 -17.57 -18.21 34.76
N LEU A 25 -18.43 -17.24 35.05
CA LEU A 25 -19.27 -16.58 34.05
C LEU A 25 -18.40 -15.84 33.04
N ILE A 26 -17.45 -15.01 33.49
CA ILE A 26 -16.51 -14.29 32.61
C ILE A 26 -15.70 -15.28 31.77
N GLN A 27 -15.22 -16.39 32.34
CA GLN A 27 -14.49 -17.41 31.58
C GLN A 27 -15.36 -18.04 30.48
N ARG A 28 -16.66 -18.26 30.73
CA ARG A 28 -17.59 -18.76 29.71
C ARG A 28 -17.87 -17.73 28.62
N ILE A 29 -18.06 -16.46 28.99
CA ILE A 29 -18.27 -15.37 28.05
C ILE A 29 -17.05 -15.22 27.14
N THR A 30 -15.86 -15.11 27.73
CA THR A 30 -14.59 -14.99 26.98
C THR A 30 -14.34 -16.20 26.06
N LYS A 31 -14.68 -17.42 26.49
CA LYS A 31 -14.59 -18.60 25.61
C LYS A 31 -15.43 -18.43 24.34
N TRP A 32 -16.70 -18.03 24.49
CA TRP A 32 -17.59 -17.84 23.34
C TRP A 32 -17.17 -16.66 22.49
N ALA A 33 -16.75 -15.55 23.10
CA ALA A 33 -16.22 -14.39 22.38
C ALA A 33 -15.00 -14.75 21.53
N ILE A 34 -14.05 -15.54 22.06
CA ILE A 34 -12.89 -16.04 21.31
C ILE A 34 -13.33 -16.85 20.08
N ILE A 35 -14.28 -17.77 20.25
CA ILE A 35 -14.76 -18.60 19.14
C ILE A 35 -15.45 -17.73 18.08
N ILE A 36 -16.30 -16.80 18.48
CA ILE A 36 -17.01 -15.89 17.56
C ILE A 36 -16.02 -15.01 16.82
N LEU A 37 -15.06 -14.39 17.52
CA LEU A 37 -14.06 -13.52 16.90
C LEU A 37 -13.14 -14.30 15.96
N ALA A 38 -12.73 -15.52 16.31
CA ALA A 38 -11.96 -16.37 15.41
C ALA A 38 -12.75 -16.72 14.12
N ILE A 39 -14.06 -16.95 14.23
CA ILE A 39 -14.94 -17.15 13.07
C ILE A 39 -15.03 -15.86 12.25
N LEU A 40 -15.23 -14.69 12.88
CA LEU A 40 -15.30 -13.40 12.19
C LEU A 40 -13.99 -13.04 11.47
N ILE A 41 -12.84 -13.33 12.09
CA ILE A 41 -11.51 -13.20 11.49
C ILE A 41 -11.38 -14.13 10.28
N GLY A 42 -11.77 -15.41 10.42
CA GLY A 42 -11.76 -16.35 9.31
C GLY A 42 -12.64 -15.89 8.15
N ILE A 43 -13.85 -15.42 8.45
CA ILE A 43 -14.84 -14.88 7.50
C ILE A 43 -14.31 -13.64 6.78
N SER A 44 -13.79 -12.65 7.52
CA SER A 44 -13.22 -11.44 6.90
C SER A 44 -11.97 -11.75 6.08
N GLY A 45 -11.18 -12.77 6.47
CA GLY A 45 -10.10 -13.31 5.65
C GLY A 45 -10.58 -14.00 4.36
N LEU A 46 -11.87 -14.33 4.21
CA LEU A 46 -12.39 -14.83 2.94
C LEU A 46 -12.66 -13.72 1.92
N LEU A 47 -12.60 -12.44 2.30
CA LEU A 47 -12.78 -11.31 1.38
C LEU A 47 -11.71 -11.22 0.29
N TYR A 48 -10.61 -11.99 0.41
CA TYR A 48 -9.65 -12.17 -0.68
C TYR A 48 -10.20 -13.00 -1.84
N PHE A 49 -11.23 -13.81 -1.61
CA PHE A 49 -11.88 -14.56 -2.67
C PHE A 49 -12.99 -13.72 -3.29
N GLU A 50 -12.90 -13.49 -4.60
CA GLU A 50 -13.85 -12.68 -5.34
C GLU A 50 -15.31 -13.07 -5.06
N TRP A 51 -15.67 -14.34 -5.22
CA TRP A 51 -17.04 -14.82 -4.97
C TRP A 51 -17.56 -14.50 -3.57
N TYR A 52 -16.69 -14.43 -2.58
CA TYR A 52 -17.05 -14.11 -1.20
C TYR A 52 -17.21 -12.60 -1.01
N ALA A 53 -16.28 -11.80 -1.54
CA ALA A 53 -16.36 -10.34 -1.56
C ALA A 53 -17.67 -9.87 -2.22
N LEU A 54 -18.08 -10.51 -3.33
CA LEU A 54 -19.33 -10.19 -4.02
C LEU A 54 -20.59 -10.41 -3.18
N LEU A 55 -20.61 -11.46 -2.36
CA LEU A 55 -21.79 -11.81 -1.55
C LEU A 55 -21.82 -11.09 -0.22
N PHE A 56 -20.66 -10.76 0.34
CA PHE A 56 -20.52 -10.39 1.75
C PHE A 56 -19.67 -9.14 2.00
N GLY A 57 -19.10 -8.51 0.98
CA GLY A 57 -18.22 -7.34 1.09
C GLY A 57 -18.86 -6.16 1.85
N ASP A 58 -20.15 -5.93 1.63
CA ASP A 58 -20.90 -4.87 2.33
C ASP A 58 -21.17 -5.19 3.81
N PHE A 59 -21.15 -6.46 4.19
CA PHE A 59 -21.47 -6.91 5.54
C PHE A 59 -20.23 -7.03 6.43
N PHE A 60 -19.10 -7.44 5.85
CA PHE A 60 -17.84 -7.61 6.56
C PHE A 60 -16.82 -6.67 5.95
N LEU A 61 -16.61 -5.51 6.58
CA LEU A 61 -15.52 -4.62 6.20
C LEU A 61 -14.19 -5.26 6.62
N PHE A 62 -13.24 -5.35 5.70
CA PHE A 62 -11.92 -5.91 6.01
C PHE A 62 -11.22 -5.11 7.12
N ASP A 63 -11.45 -3.80 7.22
CA ASP A 63 -10.85 -2.94 8.25
C ASP A 63 -11.16 -3.44 9.67
N TRP A 64 -12.30 -4.10 9.85
CA TRP A 64 -12.70 -4.69 11.14
C TRP A 64 -11.85 -5.91 11.51
N HIS A 65 -11.11 -6.52 10.58
CA HIS A 65 -10.21 -7.63 10.86
C HIS A 65 -9.11 -7.24 11.85
N ILE A 66 -8.60 -6.00 11.79
CA ILE A 66 -7.62 -5.49 12.77
C ILE A 66 -8.28 -5.39 14.16
N ASP A 67 -9.46 -4.78 14.24
CA ASP A 67 -10.22 -4.66 15.49
C ASP A 67 -10.59 -6.02 16.08
N TYR A 68 -11.00 -6.97 15.25
CA TYR A 68 -11.31 -8.33 15.68
C TYR A 68 -10.09 -9.06 16.21
N ASN A 69 -8.91 -8.89 15.60
CA ASN A 69 -7.67 -9.46 16.11
C ASN A 69 -7.31 -8.87 17.48
N LEU A 70 -7.42 -7.55 17.65
CA LEU A 70 -7.17 -6.89 18.92
C LEU A 70 -8.14 -7.37 20.01
N LEU A 71 -9.43 -7.46 19.69
CA LEU A 71 -10.46 -8.00 20.60
C LEU A 71 -10.21 -9.48 20.93
N LEU A 72 -9.87 -10.29 19.94
CA LEU A 72 -9.58 -11.72 20.12
C LEU A 72 -8.43 -11.90 21.11
N LEU A 73 -7.36 -11.13 20.91
CA LEU A 73 -6.17 -11.16 21.76
C LEU A 73 -6.49 -10.72 23.19
N LEU A 74 -7.27 -9.65 23.37
CA LEU A 74 -7.78 -9.20 24.67
C LEU A 74 -8.56 -10.32 25.38
N PHE A 75 -9.51 -10.96 24.71
CA PHE A 75 -10.30 -12.03 25.31
C PHE A 75 -9.46 -13.27 25.64
N LEU A 76 -8.47 -13.60 24.81
CA LEU A 76 -7.54 -14.70 25.03
C LEU A 76 -6.68 -14.47 26.29
N ILE A 77 -6.18 -13.25 26.49
CA ILE A 77 -5.47 -12.85 27.73
C ILE A 77 -6.37 -13.08 28.95
N ILE A 78 -7.60 -12.56 28.93
CA ILE A 78 -8.54 -12.67 30.05
C ILE A 78 -8.85 -14.15 30.32
N HIS A 79 -9.10 -14.93 29.27
CA HIS A 79 -9.45 -16.35 29.38
C HIS A 79 -8.32 -17.18 30.01
N ILE A 80 -7.09 -16.99 29.52
CA ILE A 80 -5.90 -17.68 30.05
C ILE A 80 -5.65 -17.26 31.51
N GLY A 81 -5.74 -15.97 31.82
CA GLY A 81 -5.55 -15.46 33.18
C GLY A 81 -6.52 -16.08 34.20
N ILE A 82 -7.81 -16.16 33.85
CA ILE A 82 -8.83 -16.79 34.71
C ILE A 82 -8.60 -18.30 34.81
N GLY A 83 -8.27 -18.98 33.70
CA GLY A 83 -7.95 -20.41 33.68
C GLY A 83 -6.77 -20.77 34.57
N ALA A 84 -5.68 -20.01 34.47
CA ALA A 84 -4.49 -20.16 35.32
C ALA A 84 -4.84 -19.99 36.80
N LYS A 85 -5.65 -18.97 37.15
CA LYS A 85 -6.13 -18.76 38.53
C LYS A 85 -6.89 -19.98 39.07
N PHE A 86 -7.79 -20.58 38.28
CA PHE A 86 -8.51 -21.78 38.71
C PHE A 86 -7.59 -22.99 38.86
N TYR A 87 -6.69 -23.23 37.90
CA TYR A 87 -5.72 -24.33 37.94
C TYR A 87 -4.87 -24.27 39.22
N LEU A 88 -4.37 -23.09 39.56
CA LEU A 88 -3.46 -22.91 40.68
C LEU A 88 -4.16 -22.92 42.04
N THR A 89 -5.40 -22.41 42.09
CA THR A 89 -6.26 -22.57 43.28
C THR A 89 -6.47 -24.06 43.60
N ARG A 90 -6.58 -24.93 42.58
CA ARG A 90 -6.66 -26.39 42.79
C ARG A 90 -5.34 -26.98 43.28
N LYS A 91 -4.19 -26.43 42.86
CA LYS A 91 -2.85 -26.88 43.25
C LYS A 91 -2.34 -26.29 44.57
N LYS A 92 -3.09 -25.38 45.23
CA LYS A 92 -2.71 -24.72 46.50
C LYS A 92 -1.38 -23.96 46.45
N ILE A 93 -1.01 -23.45 45.28
CA ILE A 93 0.21 -22.64 45.11
C ILE A 93 -0.05 -21.23 45.68
N ASN A 94 0.96 -20.65 46.35
CA ASN A 94 0.84 -19.35 47.03
C ASN A 94 0.39 -18.25 46.04
N HIS A 95 -0.63 -17.48 46.44
CA HIS A 95 -1.32 -16.54 45.56
C HIS A 95 -0.48 -15.32 45.13
N TRP A 96 0.57 -14.98 45.89
CA TRP A 96 1.37 -13.78 45.64
C TRP A 96 2.25 -13.88 44.40
N SER A 97 3.06 -14.94 44.27
CA SER A 97 3.90 -15.16 43.08
C SER A 97 3.08 -15.35 41.81
N LEU A 98 1.84 -15.84 41.94
CA LEU A 98 0.92 -15.99 40.83
C LEU A 98 0.31 -14.66 40.37
N ASN A 99 -0.19 -13.84 41.28
CA ASN A 99 -0.74 -12.54 40.89
C ASN A 99 0.33 -11.71 40.18
N LEU A 100 1.59 -11.82 40.63
CA LEU A 100 2.73 -11.22 39.96
C LEU A 100 2.97 -11.84 38.58
N LEU A 101 2.93 -13.17 38.42
CA LEU A 101 3.10 -13.82 37.12
C LEU A 101 1.99 -13.47 36.13
N ILE A 102 0.72 -13.48 36.55
CA ILE A 102 -0.41 -13.08 35.71
C ILE A 102 -0.28 -11.61 35.33
N PHE A 103 0.07 -10.74 36.28
CA PHE A 103 0.33 -9.34 35.99
C PHE A 103 1.47 -9.19 34.98
N LEU A 104 2.61 -9.83 35.18
CA LEU A 104 3.75 -9.76 34.26
C LEU A 104 3.43 -10.33 32.88
N VAL A 105 2.73 -11.46 32.77
CA VAL A 105 2.33 -12.04 31.48
C VAL A 105 1.27 -11.19 30.79
N SER A 106 0.27 -10.68 31.51
CA SER A 106 -0.78 -9.83 30.93
C SER A 106 -0.24 -8.45 30.56
N SER A 107 0.60 -7.83 31.40
CA SER A 107 1.32 -6.60 31.08
C SER A 107 2.31 -6.82 29.94
N SER A 108 3.05 -7.94 29.91
CA SER A 108 3.90 -8.27 28.78
C SER A 108 3.08 -8.47 27.53
N LEU A 109 1.93 -9.16 27.56
CA LEU A 109 1.10 -9.33 26.37
C LEU A 109 0.45 -8.00 25.96
N MET A 110 0.05 -7.13 26.89
CA MET A 110 -0.47 -5.79 26.59
C MET A 110 0.61 -4.85 26.06
N ILE A 111 1.83 -4.95 26.56
CA ILE A 111 3.00 -4.30 25.98
C ILE A 111 3.24 -4.90 24.61
N THR A 112 3.18 -6.22 24.43
CA THR A 112 3.25 -6.85 23.11
C THR A 112 2.08 -6.40 22.24
N VAL A 113 0.84 -6.20 22.69
CA VAL A 113 -0.24 -5.65 21.84
C VAL A 113 0.00 -4.18 21.52
N GLY A 114 0.44 -3.38 22.49
CA GLY A 114 0.72 -1.96 22.32
C GLY A 114 2.01 -1.65 21.56
N VAL A 115 2.97 -2.58 21.55
CA VAL A 115 4.25 -2.53 20.84
C VAL A 115 4.21 -3.36 19.55
N VAL A 116 3.33 -4.36 19.46
CA VAL A 116 3.01 -5.17 18.24
C VAL A 116 1.81 -4.62 17.46
N ASN A 117 1.15 -3.57 17.97
CA ASN A 117 0.96 -2.35 17.17
C ASN A 117 2.36 -1.77 16.85
N ILE A 118 3.21 -2.61 16.24
CA ILE A 118 4.42 -2.20 15.56
C ILE A 118 3.88 -1.12 14.64
N PRO A 119 4.43 0.10 14.67
CA PRO A 119 4.07 1.12 13.71
C PRO A 119 4.03 0.41 12.35
N PRO A 120 2.89 0.50 11.68
CA PRO A 120 2.62 -0.38 10.57
C PRO A 120 3.66 -0.10 9.48
N GLY A 121 4.51 -1.10 9.22
CA GLY A 121 5.75 -0.90 8.49
C GLY A 121 6.74 -0.03 9.26
N ARG A 122 8.03 -0.39 9.25
CA ARG A 122 9.03 0.67 9.44
C ARG A 122 8.74 1.71 8.36
N GLN A 123 8.51 2.96 8.76
CA GLN A 123 8.59 4.14 7.90
C GLN A 123 10.04 4.32 7.47
N SER A 124 10.56 3.36 6.71
CA SER A 124 11.92 3.38 6.23
C SER A 124 11.86 4.08 4.89
N PHE A 125 12.16 5.38 4.90
CA PHE A 125 12.35 6.17 3.70
C PHE A 125 13.73 5.82 3.12
N ASP A 126 13.81 4.60 2.65
CA ASP A 126 15.06 3.95 2.33
C ASP A 126 15.37 4.19 0.86
N VAL A 127 16.40 4.99 0.62
CA VAL A 127 17.11 4.97 -0.65
C VAL A 127 18.24 3.98 -0.50
N ARG A 128 18.18 2.88 -1.24
CA ARG A 128 19.22 1.86 -1.26
C ARG A 128 19.98 1.93 -2.57
N ILE A 129 21.30 2.03 -2.52
CA ILE A 129 22.14 2.01 -3.72
C ILE A 129 23.15 0.88 -3.54
N GLY A 130 22.95 -0.21 -4.29
CA GLY A 130 23.70 -1.45 -4.08
C GLY A 130 23.49 -2.01 -2.66
N ASN A 131 24.55 -1.98 -1.85
CA ASN A 131 24.51 -2.44 -0.45
C ASN A 131 24.43 -1.32 0.58
N GLU A 132 24.48 -0.06 0.15
CA GLU A 132 24.41 1.10 1.03
C GLU A 132 22.97 1.56 1.19
N LEU A 133 22.65 2.05 2.39
CA LEU A 133 21.33 2.54 2.76
C LEU A 133 21.45 3.99 3.21
N TYR A 134 20.69 4.86 2.56
CA TYR A 134 20.59 6.28 2.85
C TYR A 134 19.18 6.56 3.39
N ASN A 135 19.12 7.28 4.51
CA ASN A 135 17.85 7.67 5.10
C ASN A 135 17.42 9.02 4.52
N PHE A 136 16.30 9.04 3.81
CA PHE A 136 15.81 10.23 3.13
C PHE A 136 14.37 10.55 3.54
N ASP A 137 14.19 11.38 4.58
CA ASP A 137 12.85 11.78 5.05
C ASP A 137 12.63 13.29 4.82
N PRO A 138 12.10 13.70 3.65
CA PRO A 138 12.00 15.10 3.28
C PRO A 138 11.03 15.88 4.19
N VAL A 139 10.05 15.20 4.79
CA VAL A 139 9.07 15.84 5.69
C VAL A 139 9.71 16.11 7.04
N LYS A 140 10.36 15.11 7.63
CA LYS A 140 11.00 15.22 8.93
C LYS A 140 12.19 16.18 8.91
N ASP A 141 13.00 16.10 7.85
CA ASP A 141 14.22 16.89 7.72
C ASP A 141 13.97 18.25 7.05
N GLN A 142 12.71 18.56 6.69
CA GLN A 142 12.28 19.80 6.04
C GLN A 142 13.06 20.10 4.76
N ILE A 143 13.40 19.06 4.01
CA ILE A 143 14.19 19.16 2.80
C ILE A 143 13.33 19.81 1.71
N GLN A 144 13.83 20.88 1.13
CA GLN A 144 13.22 21.55 -0.02
C GLN A 144 13.96 21.10 -1.28
N ILE A 145 13.30 20.30 -2.11
CA ILE A 145 13.84 19.84 -3.39
C ILE A 145 13.15 20.61 -4.51
N ASN A 146 13.95 21.22 -5.38
CA ASN A 146 13.46 21.73 -6.65
C ASN A 146 13.53 20.60 -7.67
N SER A 147 12.41 20.32 -8.35
CA SER A 147 12.44 19.29 -9.38
C SER A 147 13.32 19.69 -10.57
N SER A 148 14.08 18.72 -11.08
CA SER A 148 14.80 18.78 -12.35
C SER A 148 13.88 18.77 -13.57
N ARG A 149 12.59 18.48 -13.38
CA ARG A 149 11.51 18.49 -14.37
C ARG A 149 10.43 19.52 -14.02
N PRO A 150 10.75 20.83 -14.03
CA PRO A 150 9.76 21.89 -13.77
C PRO A 150 8.68 21.99 -14.84
N ASP A 151 8.87 21.32 -16.00
CA ASP A 151 7.88 21.12 -17.04
C ASP A 151 6.84 20.05 -16.68
N VAL A 152 7.16 19.15 -15.73
CA VAL A 152 6.29 18.05 -15.29
C VAL A 152 5.71 18.32 -13.91
N PHE A 153 6.52 18.72 -12.92
CA PHE A 153 6.09 18.82 -11.53
C PHE A 153 5.77 20.26 -11.10
N GLN A 154 4.76 20.40 -10.23
CA GLN A 154 4.50 21.63 -9.51
C GLN A 154 5.59 21.92 -8.47
N PRO A 155 5.80 23.19 -8.08
CA PRO A 155 6.66 23.53 -6.95
C PRO A 155 6.26 22.76 -5.68
N GLY A 156 7.23 22.10 -5.05
CA GLY A 156 7.02 21.24 -3.88
C GLY A 156 6.81 19.76 -4.22
N SER A 157 6.58 19.42 -5.49
CA SER A 157 6.57 18.05 -6.00
C SER A 157 7.87 17.75 -6.74
N PHE A 158 8.34 16.51 -6.65
CA PHE A 158 9.60 16.08 -7.27
C PHE A 158 9.58 14.56 -7.54
N SER A 159 10.51 14.11 -8.37
CA SER A 159 10.62 12.72 -8.81
C SER A 159 11.59 11.90 -7.96
N LEU A 160 11.62 10.59 -8.16
CA LEU A 160 12.66 9.71 -7.60
C LEU A 160 14.07 10.15 -8.05
N PHE A 161 14.20 10.65 -9.27
CA PHE A 161 15.49 11.15 -9.78
C PHE A 161 16.01 12.33 -8.96
N ASP A 162 15.11 13.23 -8.58
CA ASP A 162 15.45 14.42 -7.79
C ASP A 162 16.00 14.06 -6.39
N VAL A 163 15.60 12.89 -5.85
CA VAL A 163 16.17 12.35 -4.60
C VAL A 163 17.63 11.95 -4.79
N LEU A 164 17.99 11.34 -5.92
CA LEU A 164 19.38 11.02 -6.23
C LEU A 164 20.22 12.30 -6.40
N LEU A 165 19.65 13.32 -7.03
CA LEU A 165 20.31 14.63 -7.15
C LEU A 165 20.54 15.29 -5.79
N TYR A 166 19.58 15.17 -4.88
CA TYR A 166 19.74 15.64 -3.50
C TYR A 166 20.90 14.93 -2.80
N LEU A 167 20.94 13.59 -2.82
CA LEU A 167 22.04 12.80 -2.22
C LEU A 167 23.40 13.14 -2.84
N ASN A 168 23.43 13.44 -4.14
CA ASN A 168 24.65 13.92 -4.79
C ASN A 168 25.07 15.31 -4.30
N SER A 169 24.11 16.21 -4.10
CA SER A 169 24.37 17.57 -3.60
C SER A 169 24.88 17.58 -2.15
N THR A 170 24.53 16.58 -1.34
CA THR A 170 25.05 16.39 0.02
C THR A 170 26.39 15.65 0.06
N GLY A 171 26.86 15.14 -1.08
CA GLY A 171 28.09 14.38 -1.21
C GLY A 171 27.98 12.94 -0.69
N GLU A 172 26.76 12.44 -0.48
CA GLU A 172 26.51 11.05 -0.06
C GLU A 172 26.71 10.07 -1.22
N VAL A 173 26.43 10.52 -2.44
CA VAL A 173 26.69 9.78 -3.68
C VAL A 173 27.36 10.68 -4.71
N ASN A 174 27.95 10.08 -5.74
CA ASN A 174 28.47 10.81 -6.90
C ASN A 174 27.72 10.38 -8.16
N ILE A 175 26.92 11.26 -8.74
CA ILE A 175 26.13 10.98 -9.96
C ILE A 175 26.64 11.82 -11.14
N THR A 176 26.86 11.16 -12.28
CA THR A 176 27.01 11.82 -13.57
C THR A 176 25.80 11.45 -14.42
N TYR A 177 25.18 12.45 -15.03
CA TYR A 177 23.92 12.29 -15.75
C TYR A 177 23.78 13.38 -16.82
N HIS A 178 22.88 13.15 -17.77
CA HIS A 178 22.47 14.14 -18.76
C HIS A 178 20.99 13.98 -19.10
N PHE A 179 20.39 15.02 -19.66
CA PHE A 179 19.04 14.94 -20.22
C PHE A 179 19.12 14.50 -21.68
N ASP A 180 18.40 13.44 -22.05
CA ASP A 180 18.28 13.01 -23.44
C ASP A 180 16.90 13.40 -23.98
N ALA A 181 16.89 14.39 -24.89
CA ALA A 181 15.65 14.89 -25.50
C ALA A 181 14.97 13.86 -26.41
N SER A 182 15.71 12.86 -26.94
CA SER A 182 15.12 11.79 -27.76
C SER A 182 14.31 10.80 -26.93
N MET A 183 14.60 10.70 -25.63
CA MET A 183 13.86 9.86 -24.67
C MET A 183 12.97 10.68 -23.72
N ASN A 184 13.14 12.00 -23.69
CA ASN A 184 12.48 12.94 -22.78
C ASN A 184 12.69 12.56 -21.30
N THR A 185 13.91 12.17 -20.94
CA THR A 185 14.27 11.71 -19.58
C THR A 185 15.73 12.03 -19.25
N TYR A 186 16.05 12.06 -17.96
CA TYR A 186 17.43 12.06 -17.50
C TYR A 186 18.01 10.65 -17.47
N ILE A 187 19.21 10.50 -18.04
CA ILE A 187 19.98 9.26 -18.11
C ILE A 187 21.10 9.33 -17.07
N ILE A 188 21.22 8.27 -16.27
CA ILE A 188 22.29 8.11 -15.28
C ILE A 188 23.50 7.47 -15.98
N ASP A 189 24.49 8.28 -16.33
CA ASP A 189 25.72 7.79 -16.96
C ASP A 189 26.55 6.96 -15.98
N THR A 190 26.75 7.50 -14.78
CA THR A 190 27.43 6.77 -13.69
C THR A 190 26.83 7.13 -12.34
N LEU A 191 26.78 6.15 -11.43
CA LEU A 191 26.48 6.35 -10.01
C LEU A 191 27.60 5.68 -9.20
N ASN A 192 28.28 6.49 -8.38
CA ASN A 192 29.48 6.13 -7.64
C ASN A 192 30.61 5.57 -8.53
N GLY A 193 30.72 6.06 -9.77
CA GLY A 193 31.73 5.65 -10.76
C GLY A 193 31.39 4.37 -11.53
N GLU A 194 30.28 3.71 -11.20
CA GLU A 194 29.80 2.51 -11.86
C GLU A 194 28.70 2.83 -12.88
N VAL A 195 28.56 2.02 -13.92
CA VAL A 195 27.56 2.17 -15.00
C VAL A 195 26.38 1.20 -14.83
N ASN A 196 25.39 1.35 -15.72
CA ASN A 196 24.28 0.42 -15.91
C ASN A 196 23.35 0.32 -14.69
N TRP A 197 23.02 1.47 -14.13
CA TRP A 197 22.09 1.54 -13.01
C TRP A 197 20.66 1.58 -13.48
N TRP A 198 19.85 0.71 -12.90
CA TRP A 198 18.40 0.76 -12.97
C TRP A 198 17.81 0.85 -11.57
N TYR A 199 16.47 0.93 -11.49
CA TYR A 199 15.79 1.12 -10.22
C TYR A 199 14.55 0.27 -10.04
N TYR A 200 14.26 0.02 -8.77
CA TYR A 200 13.00 -0.48 -8.26
C TYR A 200 12.45 0.57 -7.32
N ALA A 201 11.14 0.78 -7.35
CA ALA A 201 10.49 1.71 -6.47
C ALA A 201 9.05 1.28 -6.21
N TYR A 202 8.61 1.50 -4.98
CA TYR A 202 7.24 1.29 -4.54
C TYR A 202 6.97 2.17 -3.33
N TYR A 203 5.73 2.64 -3.20
CA TYR A 203 5.28 3.34 -2.00
C TYR A 203 4.87 2.35 -0.90
N SER A 204 4.53 2.87 0.29
CA SER A 204 4.03 2.09 1.43
C SER A 204 3.00 1.04 1.01
N GLY A 205 3.11 -0.20 1.50
CA GLY A 205 2.19 -1.28 1.13
C GLY A 205 2.39 -1.90 -0.27
N GLY A 206 3.24 -1.31 -1.11
CA GLY A 206 3.69 -1.92 -2.37
C GLY A 206 4.74 -3.01 -2.16
N SER A 207 5.12 -3.68 -3.26
CA SER A 207 6.15 -4.70 -3.26
C SER A 207 7.25 -4.41 -4.28
N LEU A 208 8.39 -5.11 -4.14
CA LEU A 208 9.53 -4.94 -5.02
C LEU A 208 9.20 -5.42 -6.44
N GLU A 209 8.98 -4.48 -7.36
CA GLU A 209 8.68 -4.75 -8.77
C GLU A 209 9.64 -3.98 -9.68
N PRO A 210 10.10 -4.60 -10.77
CA PRO A 210 10.91 -3.89 -11.75
C PRO A 210 10.04 -2.82 -12.43
N ASN A 211 10.60 -1.64 -12.68
CA ASN A 211 9.87 -0.50 -13.23
C ASN A 211 10.37 -0.15 -14.62
N ALA A 212 9.48 -0.10 -15.62
CA ALA A 212 9.76 0.46 -16.95
C ALA A 212 9.23 1.89 -17.06
N VAL A 213 9.51 2.71 -16.04
CA VAL A 213 9.14 4.13 -16.02
C VAL A 213 10.41 4.95 -16.09
N ARG A 214 10.32 6.12 -16.71
CA ARG A 214 11.34 7.15 -16.58
C ARG A 214 11.45 7.54 -15.10
N ILE A 215 12.64 7.41 -14.51
CA ILE A 215 12.85 7.67 -13.08
C ILE A 215 12.52 9.12 -12.70
N ASP A 216 12.69 10.05 -13.64
CA ASP A 216 12.35 11.47 -13.49
C ASP A 216 10.86 11.77 -13.76
N PHE A 217 10.03 10.77 -14.07
CA PHE A 217 8.56 10.87 -14.12
C PHE A 217 7.87 10.23 -12.93
N TYR A 218 8.59 9.41 -12.16
CA TYR A 218 8.01 8.72 -11.02
C TYR A 218 7.96 9.68 -9.81
N PRO A 219 6.78 10.13 -9.36
CA PRO A 219 6.68 11.07 -8.24
C PRO A 219 7.20 10.43 -6.94
N TRP A 220 8.00 11.18 -6.18
CA TRP A 220 8.34 10.78 -4.83
C TRP A 220 7.16 10.98 -3.89
N LYS A 221 6.85 9.97 -3.08
CA LYS A 221 5.87 10.05 -1.99
C LYS A 221 6.50 9.76 -0.63
N PRO A 222 5.94 10.26 0.47
CA PRO A 222 6.21 9.72 1.79
C PRO A 222 6.16 8.19 1.80
N GLU A 223 7.10 7.58 2.52
CA GLU A 223 7.24 6.13 2.64
C GLU A 223 7.54 5.40 1.32
N THR A 224 8.04 6.11 0.30
CA THR A 224 8.61 5.48 -0.90
C THR A 224 9.93 4.81 -0.57
N THR A 225 10.08 3.58 -1.05
CA THR A 225 11.38 2.89 -1.11
C THR A 225 11.93 3.04 -2.52
N LEU A 226 13.19 3.47 -2.65
CA LEU A 226 13.93 3.53 -3.90
C LEU A 226 15.14 2.61 -3.80
N ILE A 227 15.28 1.66 -4.71
CA ILE A 227 16.41 0.73 -4.74
C ILE A 227 17.09 0.82 -6.11
N MET A 228 18.32 1.33 -6.13
CA MET A 228 19.19 1.35 -7.30
C MET A 228 20.03 0.07 -7.35
N LEU A 229 20.01 -0.63 -8.48
CA LEU A 229 20.78 -1.85 -8.72
C LEU A 229 21.43 -1.77 -10.11
N GLN A 230 22.58 -2.40 -10.27
CA GLN A 230 23.14 -2.60 -11.60
C GLN A 230 22.30 -3.63 -12.35
N ALA A 231 21.93 -3.30 -13.58
CA ALA A 231 21.18 -4.16 -14.48
C ALA A 231 22.05 -4.61 -15.65
N GLU A 232 21.58 -5.61 -16.39
CA GLU A 232 22.20 -6.00 -17.65
C GLU A 232 22.04 -4.86 -18.67
N GLN A 233 23.10 -4.56 -19.43
CA GLN A 233 23.08 -3.50 -20.45
C GLN A 233 21.91 -3.65 -21.42
N SER A 234 21.65 -4.88 -21.87
CA SER A 234 20.55 -5.15 -22.82
C SER A 234 19.19 -4.76 -22.27
N LEU A 235 18.93 -5.00 -20.97
CA LEU A 235 17.66 -4.60 -20.36
C LEU A 235 17.49 -3.07 -20.36
N ILE A 236 18.58 -2.34 -20.08
CA ILE A 236 18.58 -0.88 -20.11
C ILE A 236 18.38 -0.38 -21.55
N ASP A 237 19.09 -0.98 -22.51
CA ASP A 237 18.97 -0.64 -23.92
C ASP A 237 17.54 -0.87 -24.43
N ASP A 238 16.90 -1.98 -24.04
CA ASP A 238 15.51 -2.29 -24.39
C ASP A 238 14.56 -1.22 -23.82
N MET A 239 14.70 -0.85 -22.54
CA MET A 239 13.87 0.20 -21.92
C MET A 239 14.08 1.58 -22.57
N TYR A 240 15.33 1.92 -22.90
CA TYR A 240 15.64 3.17 -23.60
C TYR A 240 15.12 3.19 -25.03
N SER A 241 15.15 2.05 -25.74
CA SER A 241 14.53 1.92 -27.07
C SER A 241 13.04 2.23 -27.01
N THR A 242 12.32 1.66 -26.04
CA THR A 242 10.90 2.00 -25.78
C THR A 242 10.70 3.49 -25.56
N PHE A 243 11.54 4.14 -24.73
CA PHE A 243 11.38 5.57 -24.46
C PHE A 243 11.60 6.45 -25.70
N GLN A 244 12.53 6.06 -26.58
CA GLN A 244 12.76 6.74 -27.86
C GLN A 244 11.57 6.57 -28.81
N GLU A 245 10.99 5.37 -28.85
CA GLU A 245 9.80 5.09 -29.66
C GLU A 245 8.60 5.92 -29.19
N GLU A 246 8.32 5.99 -27.89
CA GLU A 246 7.22 6.80 -27.37
C GLU A 246 7.35 8.29 -27.75
N VAL A 247 8.55 8.87 -27.65
CA VAL A 247 8.80 10.27 -28.05
C VAL A 247 8.66 10.44 -29.57
N SER A 248 9.14 9.47 -30.35
CA SER A 248 9.01 9.49 -31.81
C SER A 248 7.55 9.39 -32.27
N ASN A 249 6.77 8.54 -31.62
CA ASN A 249 5.34 8.38 -31.86
C ASN A 249 4.58 9.66 -31.52
N LEU A 250 4.88 10.29 -30.38
CA LEU A 250 4.30 11.58 -30.01
C LEU A 250 4.64 12.69 -31.02
N ALA A 251 5.87 12.71 -31.54
CA ALA A 251 6.26 13.67 -32.57
C ALA A 251 5.51 13.42 -33.89
N ALA A 252 5.32 12.16 -34.29
CA ALA A 252 4.61 11.77 -35.51
C ALA A 252 3.12 12.16 -35.49
N THR A 253 2.52 12.29 -34.31
CA THR A 253 1.12 12.71 -34.10
C THR A 253 0.99 14.19 -33.75
N ASN A 254 2.02 15.00 -34.02
CA ASN A 254 2.07 16.44 -33.71
C ASN A 254 1.80 16.74 -32.23
N GLY A 255 2.29 15.90 -31.32
CA GLY A 255 2.12 16.08 -29.87
C GLY A 255 0.82 15.51 -29.31
N THR A 256 0.03 14.80 -30.10
CA THR A 256 -1.20 14.15 -29.61
C THR A 256 -0.88 12.75 -29.09
N VAL A 257 -1.15 12.47 -27.82
CA VAL A 257 -0.99 11.13 -27.27
C VAL A 257 -2.05 10.21 -27.86
N ILE A 258 -1.63 9.16 -28.57
CA ILE A 258 -2.51 8.13 -29.11
C ILE A 258 -2.09 6.80 -28.51
N VAL A 259 -3.03 6.10 -27.87
CA VAL A 259 -2.82 4.74 -27.38
C VAL A 259 -3.37 3.75 -28.39
N PRO A 260 -2.51 2.96 -29.06
CA PRO A 260 -2.94 2.02 -30.11
C PRO A 260 -4.01 1.03 -29.64
N VAL A 261 -3.87 0.46 -28.44
CA VAL A 261 -4.83 -0.50 -27.88
C VAL A 261 -5.14 -0.18 -26.42
N VAL A 262 -6.41 -0.02 -26.09
CA VAL A 262 -6.90 0.09 -24.71
C VAL A 262 -7.82 -1.09 -24.43
N THR A 263 -7.44 -1.95 -23.49
CA THR A 263 -8.26 -3.09 -23.07
C THR A 263 -8.85 -2.83 -21.68
N ILE A 264 -10.15 -3.01 -21.51
CA ILE A 264 -10.82 -2.98 -20.20
C ILE A 264 -11.45 -4.34 -19.96
N ASN A 265 -10.91 -5.07 -18.99
CA ASN A 265 -11.45 -6.33 -18.51
C ASN A 265 -12.18 -6.08 -17.19
N GLY A 266 -13.48 -5.80 -17.27
CA GLY A 266 -14.35 -5.82 -16.10
C GLY A 266 -14.66 -7.25 -15.65
N ARG A 267 -15.41 -7.36 -14.55
CA ARG A 267 -15.96 -8.62 -14.06
C ARG A 267 -17.08 -9.13 -14.97
N THR A 268 -17.89 -8.23 -15.51
CA THR A 268 -19.06 -8.56 -16.34
C THR A 268 -18.88 -8.24 -17.82
N PHE A 269 -17.78 -7.58 -18.20
CA PHE A 269 -17.52 -7.20 -19.58
C PHE A 269 -16.03 -7.25 -19.93
N ASN A 270 -15.74 -7.40 -21.22
CA ASN A 270 -14.41 -7.20 -21.78
C ASN A 270 -14.56 -6.37 -23.06
N GLN A 271 -13.81 -5.27 -23.14
CA GLN A 271 -13.85 -4.34 -24.27
C GLN A 271 -12.43 -3.96 -24.68
N GLU A 272 -12.24 -3.84 -25.99
CA GLU A 272 -11.02 -3.28 -26.58
C GLU A 272 -11.39 -2.05 -27.40
N PHE A 273 -10.55 -1.03 -27.30
CA PHE A 273 -10.63 0.19 -28.06
C PHE A 273 -9.30 0.43 -28.77
N TYR A 274 -9.36 1.07 -29.94
CA TYR A 274 -8.19 1.23 -30.80
C TYR A 274 -7.94 2.68 -31.14
N ASN A 275 -6.66 3.06 -31.16
CA ASN A 275 -6.19 4.41 -31.52
C ASN A 275 -6.89 5.50 -30.71
N ILE A 276 -6.90 5.36 -29.39
CA ILE A 276 -7.54 6.31 -28.50
C ILE A 276 -6.68 7.56 -28.41
N SER A 277 -7.21 8.68 -28.90
CA SER A 277 -6.64 10.01 -28.67
C SER A 277 -6.91 10.42 -27.24
N VAL A 278 -5.86 10.67 -26.47
CA VAL A 278 -5.97 11.01 -25.05
C VAL A 278 -6.01 12.54 -24.90
N SER A 279 -7.04 13.02 -24.21
CA SER A 279 -7.16 14.42 -23.79
C SER A 279 -6.54 14.61 -22.41
N VAL A 280 -6.02 15.80 -22.12
CA VAL A 280 -5.52 16.12 -20.78
C VAL A 280 -6.66 16.59 -19.88
N HIS A 281 -6.80 15.99 -18.70
CA HIS A 281 -7.81 16.39 -17.72
C HIS A 281 -7.25 17.18 -16.53
N ASN A 282 -5.92 17.22 -16.37
CA ASN A 282 -5.24 17.92 -15.27
C ASN A 282 -5.76 17.50 -13.88
N LEU A 283 -6.07 16.21 -13.71
CA LEU A 283 -6.66 15.67 -12.49
C LEU A 283 -5.81 15.94 -11.24
N ARG A 284 -4.47 15.96 -11.40
CA ARG A 284 -3.47 16.14 -10.35
C ARG A 284 -2.69 17.43 -10.50
N ASN A 285 -3.39 18.55 -10.67
CA ASN A 285 -2.79 19.88 -10.81
C ASN A 285 -2.08 20.39 -9.53
N ASP A 286 -2.21 19.67 -8.42
CA ASP A 286 -1.46 19.83 -7.19
C ASP A 286 -0.03 19.26 -7.31
N THR A 287 0.13 18.20 -8.11
CA THR A 287 1.39 17.45 -8.28
C THR A 287 2.07 17.79 -9.59
N PHE A 288 1.31 17.89 -10.69
CA PHE A 288 1.81 18.06 -12.04
C PHE A 288 1.45 19.42 -12.66
N GLN A 289 2.27 19.86 -13.61
CA GLN A 289 1.99 21.02 -14.44
C GLN A 289 0.75 20.80 -15.31
N ASN A 290 0.07 21.88 -15.67
CA ASN A 290 -1.03 21.81 -16.61
C ASN A 290 -0.52 21.30 -17.97
N GLY A 291 -1.21 20.34 -18.56
CA GLY A 291 -0.81 19.70 -19.83
C GLY A 291 -0.13 18.34 -19.65
N VAL A 292 0.27 17.96 -18.43
CA VAL A 292 0.81 16.62 -18.16
C VAL A 292 -0.29 15.58 -18.27
N ILE A 293 -0.07 14.56 -19.09
CA ILE A 293 -0.99 13.43 -19.30
C ILE A 293 -0.51 12.24 -18.46
N THR A 294 -1.47 11.60 -17.80
CA THR A 294 -1.33 10.45 -16.92
C THR A 294 -2.10 9.25 -17.49
N ALA A 295 -1.85 8.05 -16.98
CA ALA A 295 -2.58 6.87 -17.40
C ALA A 295 -4.09 6.96 -17.10
N MET A 296 -4.50 7.72 -16.07
CA MET A 296 -5.91 7.96 -15.73
C MET A 296 -6.64 8.73 -16.84
N ASP A 297 -5.96 9.66 -17.50
CA ASP A 297 -6.55 10.47 -18.57
C ASP A 297 -7.04 9.60 -19.75
N ILE A 298 -6.52 8.37 -19.92
CA ILE A 298 -7.01 7.41 -20.93
C ILE A 298 -8.45 6.96 -20.62
N VAL A 299 -8.75 6.58 -19.37
CA VAL A 299 -10.12 6.20 -18.96
C VAL A 299 -11.05 7.40 -19.04
N MET A 300 -10.59 8.57 -18.61
CA MET A 300 -11.38 9.80 -18.70
C MET A 300 -11.68 10.16 -20.15
N SER A 301 -10.70 10.03 -21.05
CA SER A 301 -10.89 10.24 -22.49
C SER A 301 -11.89 9.26 -23.10
N LEU A 302 -11.87 7.98 -22.71
CA LEU A 302 -12.89 7.02 -23.13
C LEU A 302 -14.30 7.41 -22.66
N GLY A 303 -14.41 7.95 -21.45
CA GLY A 303 -15.67 8.49 -20.94
C GLY A 303 -16.16 9.72 -21.70
N ASP A 304 -15.27 10.67 -22.02
CA ASP A 304 -15.60 11.85 -22.83
C ASP A 304 -16.08 11.48 -24.23
N LEU A 305 -15.51 10.42 -24.81
CA LEU A 305 -15.92 9.86 -26.10
C LEU A 305 -17.25 9.08 -26.02
N GLY A 306 -17.81 8.88 -24.82
CA GLY A 306 -19.03 8.11 -24.60
C GLY A 306 -18.86 6.60 -24.80
N HIS A 307 -17.63 6.10 -24.76
CA HIS A 307 -17.34 4.66 -24.91
C HIS A 307 -17.61 3.87 -23.64
N ILE A 308 -17.45 4.49 -22.48
CA ILE A 308 -17.71 3.91 -21.15
C ILE A 308 -18.34 4.96 -20.23
N THR A 309 -18.93 4.53 -19.12
CA THR A 309 -19.12 5.38 -17.95
C THR A 309 -18.07 5.04 -16.90
N TYR A 310 -17.63 5.99 -16.09
CA TYR A 310 -16.67 5.74 -15.03
C TYR A 310 -16.93 6.58 -13.79
N GLU A 311 -16.47 6.11 -12.64
CA GLU A 311 -16.43 6.87 -11.38
C GLU A 311 -15.02 6.78 -10.80
N LEU A 312 -14.50 7.90 -10.30
CA LEU A 312 -13.21 7.98 -9.63
C LEU A 312 -13.44 8.27 -8.15
N ASN A 313 -12.63 7.67 -7.29
CA ASN A 313 -12.64 7.96 -5.86
C ASN A 313 -11.24 8.26 -5.34
N TRP A 314 -11.15 9.21 -4.41
CA TRP A 314 -9.89 9.60 -3.78
C TRP A 314 -9.63 8.73 -2.55
N TYR A 315 -8.43 8.18 -2.46
CA TYR A 315 -8.00 7.37 -1.33
C TYR A 315 -6.82 8.03 -0.62
N GLU A 316 -7.02 8.39 0.65
CA GLU A 316 -5.93 8.81 1.54
C GLU A 316 -4.98 7.63 1.83
N SER A 317 -5.55 6.42 1.97
CA SER A 317 -4.84 5.18 2.29
C SER A 317 -5.50 3.99 1.58
N PHE A 318 -4.72 2.94 1.30
CA PHE A 318 -5.23 1.73 0.64
C PHE A 318 -4.37 0.51 0.99
N ARG A 319 -4.98 -0.62 1.37
CA ARG A 319 -4.27 -1.88 1.70
C ARG A 319 -3.09 -1.74 2.67
N GLY A 320 -3.25 -0.95 3.73
CA GLY A 320 -2.19 -0.74 4.71
C GLY A 320 -1.04 0.15 4.22
N ALA A 321 -1.13 0.69 3.00
CA ALA A 321 -0.40 1.88 2.60
C ALA A 321 -1.02 3.08 3.30
N TYR A 322 -0.27 3.74 4.19
CA TYR A 322 -0.77 4.88 4.97
C TYR A 322 -0.87 6.16 4.15
N TYR A 323 -0.05 6.25 3.10
CA TYR A 323 0.04 7.42 2.25
C TYR A 323 -0.15 7.01 0.80
N VAL A 324 -1.40 7.03 0.35
CA VAL A 324 -1.75 6.80 -1.05
C VAL A 324 -1.98 8.14 -1.72
N HIS A 325 -2.95 8.93 -1.25
CA HIS A 325 -3.24 10.26 -1.78
C HIS A 325 -3.36 10.25 -3.31
N SER A 326 -4.27 9.43 -3.83
CA SER A 326 -4.43 9.25 -5.27
C SER A 326 -5.87 8.90 -5.62
N TYR A 327 -6.24 9.21 -6.86
CA TYR A 327 -7.50 8.78 -7.45
C TYR A 327 -7.40 7.37 -8.01
N PHE A 328 -8.38 6.53 -7.69
CA PHE A 328 -8.55 5.19 -8.25
C PHE A 328 -9.83 5.14 -9.08
N VAL A 329 -9.85 4.25 -10.08
CA VAL A 329 -11.07 3.96 -10.83
C VAL A 329 -11.96 3.07 -9.98
N GLU A 330 -13.00 3.67 -9.40
CA GLU A 330 -13.94 2.97 -8.54
C GLU A 330 -14.98 2.19 -9.34
N LYS A 331 -15.30 2.66 -10.54
CA LYS A 331 -16.30 2.02 -11.39
C LYS A 331 -16.01 2.24 -12.85
N ILE A 332 -16.28 1.22 -13.67
CA ILE A 332 -16.39 1.32 -15.12
C ILE A 332 -17.65 0.56 -15.55
N ASN A 333 -18.54 1.23 -16.29
CA ASN A 333 -19.86 0.71 -16.66
C ASN A 333 -20.63 0.24 -15.42
N ASP A 334 -21.05 -1.02 -15.38
CA ASP A 334 -21.80 -1.63 -14.28
C ASP A 334 -20.91 -2.36 -13.24
N ASP A 335 -19.59 -2.39 -13.45
CA ASP A 335 -18.64 -2.98 -12.50
C ASP A 335 -18.05 -1.89 -11.60
N GLU A 336 -18.30 -2.03 -10.30
CA GLU A 336 -17.91 -1.12 -9.22
C GLU A 336 -17.09 -1.90 -8.20
N THR A 337 -16.01 -1.30 -7.69
CA THR A 337 -15.13 -1.86 -6.65
C THR A 337 -15.93 -2.43 -5.48
N ILE A 338 -15.57 -3.64 -5.04
CA ILE A 338 -16.21 -4.29 -3.89
C ILE A 338 -15.13 -4.79 -2.94
N GLY A 339 -15.10 -4.21 -1.74
CA GLY A 339 -14.14 -4.57 -0.70
C GLY A 339 -12.70 -4.33 -1.16
N ARG A 340 -12.01 -5.41 -1.55
CA ARG A 340 -10.61 -5.40 -2.01
C ARG A 340 -10.46 -5.73 -3.49
N CYS A 341 -11.57 -5.87 -4.20
CA CYS A 341 -11.60 -6.17 -5.61
C CYS A 341 -11.96 -4.91 -6.38
N GLY A 342 -11.20 -4.58 -7.41
CA GLY A 342 -11.42 -3.38 -8.21
C GLY A 342 -10.58 -3.36 -9.46
N PHE A 343 -10.55 -2.22 -10.14
CA PHE A 343 -9.77 -2.05 -11.34
C PHE A 343 -8.30 -1.76 -11.01
N LEU A 344 -7.43 -2.67 -11.44
CA LEU A 344 -6.00 -2.44 -11.54
C LEU A 344 -5.66 -2.06 -12.99
N TYR A 345 -4.45 -1.56 -13.19
CA TYR A 345 -4.02 -1.15 -14.51
C TYR A 345 -2.58 -1.53 -14.81
N GLU A 346 -2.27 -1.47 -16.09
CA GLU A 346 -0.95 -1.67 -16.65
C GLU A 346 -0.85 -0.82 -17.91
N VAL A 347 0.28 -0.14 -18.13
CA VAL A 347 0.48 0.75 -19.27
C VAL A 347 1.96 0.78 -19.67
N GLY A 348 2.23 0.77 -20.98
CA GLY A 348 3.59 0.85 -21.51
C GLY A 348 3.73 0.14 -22.85
N ASP A 349 4.90 -0.44 -23.04
CA ASP A 349 5.33 -1.18 -24.24
C ASP A 349 5.08 -2.69 -24.12
N ASN A 350 4.64 -3.35 -25.20
CA ASN A 350 4.24 -4.75 -25.16
C ASN A 350 5.37 -5.71 -24.74
N ASP A 351 6.64 -5.35 -24.92
CA ASP A 351 7.79 -6.14 -24.50
C ASP A 351 7.89 -6.27 -22.97
N PHE A 352 7.24 -5.37 -22.24
CA PHE A 352 7.27 -5.29 -20.78
C PHE A 352 5.94 -5.65 -20.10
N LYS A 353 5.06 -6.36 -20.81
CA LYS A 353 3.73 -6.74 -20.32
C LYS A 353 3.76 -7.76 -19.16
N TYR A 354 2.75 -7.73 -18.29
CA TYR A 354 2.61 -8.54 -17.08
C TYR A 354 2.97 -10.01 -17.31
N PRO A 355 3.80 -10.63 -16.44
CA PRO A 355 4.35 -10.09 -15.18
C PRO A 355 5.64 -9.25 -15.36
N GLY A 356 5.72 -8.46 -16.44
CA GLY A 356 6.81 -7.55 -16.72
C GLY A 356 6.70 -6.17 -16.04
N PRO A 357 7.67 -5.29 -16.32
CA PRO A 357 7.92 -4.06 -15.58
C PRO A 357 6.95 -2.89 -15.86
N ASN A 358 5.88 -3.11 -16.64
CA ASN A 358 4.81 -2.13 -16.82
C ASN A 358 3.75 -2.19 -15.71
N TYR A 359 3.60 -3.33 -15.03
CA TYR A 359 2.72 -3.48 -13.89
C TYR A 359 3.49 -3.09 -12.63
N ILE A 360 3.14 -1.93 -12.05
CA ILE A 360 3.88 -1.32 -10.96
C ILE A 360 2.95 -0.78 -9.88
N PHE A 361 3.44 -0.67 -8.64
CA PHE A 361 2.77 0.04 -7.54
C PHE A 361 2.89 1.56 -7.68
N LEU A 362 2.21 2.13 -8.68
CA LEU A 362 1.97 3.57 -8.85
C LEU A 362 0.52 3.76 -9.28
N ALA A 363 -0.20 4.75 -8.73
CA ALA A 363 -1.58 4.99 -9.11
C ALA A 363 -1.68 5.53 -10.55
N SER A 364 -2.77 5.24 -11.26
CA SER A 364 -2.90 5.62 -12.68
C SER A 364 -2.99 7.14 -12.88
N ASP A 365 -3.46 7.89 -11.88
CA ASP A 365 -3.49 9.37 -11.90
C ASP A 365 -2.11 9.99 -11.66
N GLU A 366 -1.08 9.18 -11.41
CA GLU A 366 0.29 9.61 -11.17
C GLU A 366 1.29 9.04 -12.15
N ARG A 367 0.87 8.05 -12.93
CA ARG A 367 1.67 7.47 -13.99
C ARG A 367 1.67 8.41 -15.19
N VAL A 368 2.64 9.32 -15.25
CA VAL A 368 2.87 10.17 -16.44
C VAL A 368 3.17 9.29 -17.65
N ILE A 369 2.55 9.61 -18.79
CA ILE A 369 2.71 8.89 -20.05
C ILE A 369 3.07 9.83 -21.21
N ILE A 370 3.77 9.29 -22.22
CA ILE A 370 4.15 10.03 -23.45
C ILE A 370 3.35 9.50 -24.63
N SER A 371 3.54 8.23 -25.02
CA SER A 371 2.79 7.61 -26.11
C SER A 371 2.89 6.08 -26.00
N PRO A 372 2.31 5.46 -24.96
CA PRO A 372 2.45 4.03 -24.70
C PRO A 372 1.77 3.21 -25.80
N GLU A 373 2.25 1.98 -26.03
CA GLU A 373 1.66 1.08 -27.03
C GLU A 373 0.32 0.48 -26.61
N TYR A 374 0.14 0.30 -25.30
CA TYR A 374 -1.13 -0.16 -24.76
C TYR A 374 -1.43 0.42 -23.38
N LEU A 375 -2.71 0.36 -23.05
CA LEU A 375 -3.16 0.38 -21.66
C LEU A 375 -4.11 -0.80 -21.44
N ARG A 376 -4.03 -1.42 -20.27
CA ARG A 376 -4.99 -2.43 -19.81
C ARG A 376 -5.50 -2.06 -18.43
N PHE A 377 -6.81 -1.84 -18.30
CA PHE A 377 -7.50 -1.98 -17.02
C PHE A 377 -8.03 -3.41 -16.87
N PHE A 378 -7.88 -3.98 -15.69
CA PHE A 378 -8.39 -5.31 -15.41
C PHE A 378 -8.89 -5.43 -13.97
N TRP A 379 -9.95 -6.20 -13.80
CA TRP A 379 -10.53 -6.50 -12.50
C TRP A 379 -9.69 -7.54 -11.77
N ASP A 380 -9.28 -7.24 -10.54
CA ASP A 380 -8.58 -8.18 -9.67
C ASP A 380 -8.83 -7.89 -8.17
N CYS A 381 -8.57 -8.89 -7.33
CA CYS A 381 -8.67 -8.81 -5.88
C CYS A 381 -7.29 -8.98 -5.25
N LEU A 382 -6.82 -8.01 -4.44
CA LEU A 382 -5.54 -8.13 -3.70
C LEU A 382 -5.66 -8.24 -2.18
#